data_AF-A0A1I4Z1A5-F1
#
_entry.id   AF-A0A1I4Z1A5-F1
#
_cell.length_a   1.000
_cell.length_b   1.000
_cell.length_c   1.000
_cell.angle_alpha   90.00
_cell.angle_beta   90.00
_cell.angle_gamma   90.00
#
_symmetry.space_group_name_H-M   'P 1'
#
loop_
_entity.id
_entity.type
_entity.pdbx_description
1 polymer ?
#
loop_
_entity_poly.entity_id
_entity_poly.type
_entity_poly.pdbx_seq_one_letter_code
_entity_poly.pdbx_strand_id
1 'polypeptide(L)'
;MYDGSDYANTANAYYKDTDNDFDRFIGTWEYNNGSEKLRIIIRKKEQYYYNGVGNIPAFYADYLYGEYLYKDSNGNQLVNTLTNIDSNPSDISEHLIFGNRINPSQFLPGCENCGPNERSIFLALYDPVRDYIKCELVLRTIPNTQNSNVNDLKAVITGSYSIIPEGSPTDSRIPYGKYVMIKQ
;
A
#
# COMPACT_ATOMS: atom_id res chain seq x y z
N MET A 1 16.85 12.84 -5.21
CA MET A 1 16.80 11.35 -5.22
C MET A 1 15.72 10.93 -4.24
N TYR A 2 14.95 9.89 -4.55
CA TYR A 2 13.83 9.46 -3.72
C TYR A 2 14.25 9.11 -2.26
N ASP A 3 15.46 8.55 -2.08
CA ASP A 3 16.07 8.25 -0.76
C ASP A 3 17.10 9.31 -0.28
N GLY A 4 17.07 10.52 -0.85
CA GLY A 4 18.01 11.60 -0.49
C GLY A 4 17.53 12.44 0.70
N SER A 5 18.46 13.07 1.42
CA SER A 5 18.15 14.06 2.48
C SER A 5 17.27 15.22 2.00
N ASP A 6 17.23 15.44 0.69
CA ASP A 6 16.51 16.53 0.04
C ASP A 6 15.14 16.08 -0.53
N TYR A 7 14.69 14.86 -0.20
CA TYR A 7 13.36 14.40 -0.59
C TYR A 7 12.30 15.39 -0.12
N ALA A 8 11.40 15.76 -1.02
CA ALA A 8 10.32 16.73 -0.78
C ALA A 8 10.77 18.12 -0.28
N ASN A 9 12.04 18.52 -0.44
CA ASN A 9 12.55 19.84 -0.02
C ASN A 9 12.71 20.85 -1.17
N THR A 10 12.60 20.41 -2.43
CA THR A 10 12.78 21.28 -3.61
C THR A 10 11.48 21.42 -4.39
N ALA A 11 11.00 22.66 -4.52
CA ALA A 11 9.80 22.96 -5.30
C ALA A 11 9.96 22.60 -6.78
N ASN A 12 8.92 22.02 -7.39
CA ASN A 12 8.87 21.59 -8.78
C ASN A 12 9.92 20.54 -9.19
N ALA A 13 10.64 19.94 -8.24
CA ALA A 13 11.54 18.84 -8.52
C ALA A 13 10.76 17.56 -8.85
N TYR A 14 11.41 16.62 -9.55
CA TYR A 14 10.88 15.28 -9.78
C TYR A 14 11.68 14.24 -8.98
N TYR A 15 11.03 13.65 -7.98
CA TYR A 15 11.54 12.56 -7.15
C TYR A 15 11.13 11.21 -7.75
N LYS A 16 11.91 10.79 -8.76
CA LYS A 16 11.72 9.52 -9.47
C LYS A 16 12.20 8.32 -8.64
N ASP A 17 11.47 7.21 -8.73
CA ASP A 17 11.93 5.88 -8.35
C ASP A 17 12.94 5.38 -9.40
N THR A 18 14.22 5.73 -9.22
CA THR A 18 15.28 5.46 -10.21
C THR A 18 15.71 4.00 -10.26
N ASP A 19 15.54 3.28 -9.15
CA ASP A 19 15.96 1.89 -9.00
C ASP A 19 14.82 0.91 -9.36
N ASN A 20 13.66 1.44 -9.80
CA ASN A 20 12.45 0.68 -10.11
C ASN A 20 12.01 -0.22 -8.94
N ASP A 21 12.18 0.25 -7.72
CA ASP A 21 11.81 -0.50 -6.52
C ASP A 21 10.29 -0.73 -6.48
N PHE A 22 9.49 0.17 -7.06
CA PHE A 22 8.04 0.04 -7.12
C PHE A 22 7.55 -1.08 -8.04
N ASP A 23 8.30 -1.39 -9.09
CA ASP A 23 7.87 -2.32 -10.14
C ASP A 23 7.64 -3.74 -9.58
N ARG A 24 8.33 -4.07 -8.48
CA ARG A 24 8.21 -5.34 -7.77
C ARG A 24 6.84 -5.54 -7.10
N PHE A 25 6.13 -4.44 -6.82
CA PHE A 25 4.83 -4.45 -6.14
C PHE A 25 3.65 -4.35 -7.10
N ILE A 26 3.88 -3.94 -8.36
CA ILE A 26 2.84 -3.79 -9.36
C ILE A 26 2.23 -5.14 -9.75
N GLY A 27 0.91 -5.22 -9.72
CA GLY A 27 0.15 -6.41 -10.12
C GLY A 27 -1.10 -6.64 -9.26
N THR A 28 -1.72 -7.78 -9.50
CA THR A 28 -2.84 -8.28 -8.68
C THR A 28 -2.29 -9.35 -7.74
N TRP A 29 -2.60 -9.22 -6.45
CA TRP A 29 -2.13 -10.12 -5.41
C TRP A 29 -3.29 -10.65 -4.60
N GLU A 30 -3.21 -11.92 -4.21
CA GLU A 30 -4.30 -12.58 -3.51
C GLU A 30 -3.81 -13.41 -2.33
N TYR A 31 -4.40 -13.17 -1.17
CA TYR A 31 -4.38 -14.05 -0.01
C TYR A 31 -5.69 -14.84 0.05
N ASN A 32 -5.58 -16.14 0.32
CA ASN A 32 -6.70 -17.02 0.61
C ASN A 32 -6.40 -17.84 1.85
N ASN A 33 -7.37 -17.94 2.76
CA ASN A 33 -7.32 -18.83 3.91
C ASN A 33 -8.73 -19.35 4.24
N GLY A 34 -9.04 -20.54 3.74
CA GLY A 34 -10.42 -21.04 3.76
C GLY A 34 -11.35 -20.12 2.97
N SER A 35 -12.36 -19.56 3.63
CA SER A 35 -13.31 -18.60 3.03
C SER A 35 -12.83 -17.14 3.10
N GLU A 36 -11.84 -16.83 3.94
CA GLU A 36 -11.26 -15.48 4.04
C GLU A 36 -10.43 -15.20 2.78
N LYS A 37 -10.62 -14.01 2.20
CA LYS A 37 -9.93 -13.59 1.00
C LYS A 37 -9.62 -12.11 1.02
N LEU A 38 -8.35 -11.79 0.75
CA LEU A 38 -7.91 -10.42 0.47
C LEU A 38 -7.27 -10.39 -0.92
N ARG A 39 -7.85 -9.60 -1.82
CA ARG A 39 -7.27 -9.34 -3.14
C ARG A 39 -6.95 -7.84 -3.24
N ILE A 40 -5.74 -7.50 -3.66
CA ILE A 40 -5.33 -6.12 -3.94
C ILE A 40 -4.86 -6.00 -5.39
N ILE A 41 -5.08 -4.84 -6.00
CA ILE A 41 -4.48 -4.46 -7.29
C ILE A 41 -3.64 -3.22 -7.05
N ILE A 42 -2.37 -3.27 -7.45
CA ILE A 42 -1.41 -2.18 -7.30
C ILE A 42 -0.93 -1.74 -8.68
N ARG A 43 -0.95 -0.43 -8.92
CA ARG A 43 -0.43 0.24 -10.11
C ARG A 43 0.53 1.36 -9.71
N LYS A 44 1.32 1.84 -10.68
CA LYS A 44 2.26 2.96 -10.52
C LYS A 44 1.80 4.14 -11.36
N LYS A 45 1.92 5.33 -10.80
CA LYS A 45 1.76 6.62 -11.48
C LYS A 45 3.09 7.33 -11.45
N GLU A 46 3.65 7.54 -12.64
CA GLU A 46 4.83 8.38 -12.78
C GLU A 46 4.44 9.86 -12.76
N GLN A 47 5.34 10.70 -12.24
CA GLN A 47 5.19 12.16 -12.20
C GLN A 47 3.84 12.63 -11.64
N TYR A 48 3.36 12.00 -10.57
CA TYR A 48 2.22 12.52 -9.84
C TYR A 48 2.59 13.87 -9.21
N TYR A 49 1.75 14.88 -9.43
CA TYR A 49 1.93 16.21 -8.87
C TYR A 49 1.37 16.27 -7.45
N TYR A 50 2.26 16.40 -6.47
CA TYR A 50 1.91 16.64 -5.08
C TYR A 50 1.82 18.15 -4.84
N ASN A 51 0.66 18.63 -4.38
CA ASN A 51 0.38 20.07 -4.26
C ASN A 51 1.03 20.75 -3.03
N GLY A 52 1.84 20.02 -2.26
CA GLY A 52 2.48 20.53 -1.04
C GLY A 52 1.54 20.51 0.18
N VAL A 53 2.14 20.51 1.37
CA VAL A 53 1.40 20.66 2.64
C VAL A 53 2.32 21.24 3.71
N GLY A 54 1.86 22.24 4.46
CA GLY A 54 2.67 22.89 5.49
C GLY A 54 3.99 23.44 4.92
N ASN A 55 5.11 22.92 5.41
CA ASN A 55 6.46 23.30 4.95
C ASN A 55 6.98 22.46 3.76
N ILE A 56 6.19 21.53 3.27
CA ILE A 56 6.54 20.68 2.13
C ILE A 56 6.09 21.41 0.84
N PRO A 57 7.00 21.85 -0.04
CA PRO A 57 6.64 22.48 -1.30
C PRO A 57 5.91 21.52 -2.24
N ALA A 58 5.31 22.06 -3.31
CA ALA A 58 4.79 21.24 -4.39
C ALA A 58 5.92 20.61 -5.22
N PHE A 59 5.76 19.36 -5.63
CA PHE A 59 6.75 18.60 -6.41
C PHE A 59 6.09 17.47 -7.21
N TYR A 60 6.87 16.80 -8.04
CA TYR A 60 6.48 15.59 -8.75
C TYR A 60 7.16 14.37 -8.14
N ALA A 61 6.47 13.25 -8.04
CA ALA A 61 7.09 11.99 -7.64
C ALA A 61 6.34 10.80 -8.24
N ASP A 62 6.98 9.63 -8.23
CA ASP A 62 6.29 8.40 -8.54
C ASP A 62 5.47 7.95 -7.32
N TYR A 63 4.26 7.43 -7.56
CA TYR A 63 3.37 6.91 -6.53
C TYR A 63 2.79 5.55 -6.90
N LEU A 64 2.58 4.71 -5.90
CA LEU A 64 1.72 3.55 -6.02
C LEU A 64 0.29 3.91 -5.64
N TYR A 65 -0.66 3.32 -6.35
CA TYR A 65 -2.08 3.43 -6.06
C TYR A 65 -2.77 2.08 -6.32
N GLY A 66 -3.95 1.88 -5.75
CA GLY A 66 -4.61 0.59 -5.83
C GLY A 66 -5.99 0.50 -5.22
N GLU A 67 -6.59 -0.67 -5.40
CA GLU A 67 -7.92 -1.03 -4.91
C GLU A 67 -7.90 -2.42 -4.30
N TYR A 68 -8.93 -2.76 -3.53
CA TYR A 68 -9.01 -4.06 -2.88
C TYR A 68 -10.40 -4.67 -2.80
N LEU A 69 -10.42 -5.97 -2.56
CA LEU A 69 -11.57 -6.75 -2.17
C LEU A 69 -11.22 -7.52 -0.91
N TYR A 70 -12.15 -7.52 0.05
CA TYR A 70 -12.04 -8.31 1.26
C TYR A 70 -13.32 -9.12 1.52
N LYS A 71 -13.14 -10.41 1.79
CA LYS A 71 -14.15 -11.33 2.31
C LYS A 71 -13.71 -11.85 3.67
N ASP A 72 -14.65 -11.88 4.62
CA ASP A 72 -14.41 -12.42 5.96
C ASP A 72 -14.26 -13.95 5.97
N SER A 73 -13.92 -14.52 7.12
CA SER A 73 -13.78 -15.96 7.33
C SER A 73 -15.08 -16.76 7.15
N ASN A 74 -16.23 -16.08 7.06
CA ASN A 74 -17.52 -16.69 6.73
C ASN A 74 -17.85 -16.61 5.22
N GLY A 75 -17.00 -15.95 4.43
CA GLY A 75 -17.17 -15.75 2.99
C GLY A 75 -18.03 -14.54 2.63
N ASN A 76 -18.42 -13.71 3.60
CA ASN A 76 -19.18 -12.49 3.34
C ASN A 76 -18.26 -11.43 2.73
N GLN A 77 -18.67 -10.85 1.60
CA GLN A 77 -17.94 -9.74 0.99
C GLN A 77 -18.20 -8.45 1.77
N LEU A 78 -17.15 -7.91 2.41
CA LEU A 78 -17.24 -6.66 3.18
C LEU A 78 -16.83 -5.43 2.37
N VAL A 79 -15.91 -5.61 1.41
CA VAL A 79 -15.43 -4.55 0.50
C VAL A 79 -15.14 -5.16 -0.87
N ASN A 80 -15.47 -4.45 -1.94
CA ASN A 80 -15.00 -4.74 -3.28
C ASN A 80 -14.97 -3.45 -4.11
N THR A 81 -13.77 -2.92 -4.33
CA THR A 81 -13.54 -1.70 -5.13
C THR A 81 -12.64 -1.96 -6.33
N LEU A 82 -12.38 -3.24 -6.67
CA LEU A 82 -11.44 -3.60 -7.73
C LEU A 82 -11.79 -2.98 -9.09
N THR A 83 -13.08 -2.76 -9.36
CA THR A 83 -13.57 -2.12 -10.59
C THR A 83 -13.17 -0.64 -10.70
N ASN A 84 -12.82 -0.01 -9.58
CA ASN A 84 -12.46 1.40 -9.54
C ASN A 84 -10.99 1.64 -9.92
N ILE A 85 -10.18 0.58 -10.12
CA ILE A 85 -8.76 0.72 -10.47
C ILE A 85 -8.53 1.44 -11.81
N ASP A 86 -9.51 1.35 -12.71
CA ASP A 86 -9.54 2.00 -14.03
C ASP A 86 -10.38 3.28 -14.02
N SER A 87 -10.90 3.68 -12.86
CA SER A 87 -11.55 4.98 -12.74
C SER A 87 -10.52 6.10 -12.90
N ASN A 88 -10.96 7.24 -13.43
CA ASN A 88 -10.15 8.45 -13.52
C ASN A 88 -10.68 9.43 -12.46
N PRO A 89 -10.29 9.27 -11.18
CA PRO A 89 -10.66 10.21 -10.14
C PRO A 89 -10.06 11.60 -10.43
N SER A 90 -10.54 12.62 -9.71
CA SER A 90 -10.00 13.97 -9.86
C SER A 90 -8.55 14.04 -9.40
N ASP A 91 -8.23 13.27 -8.36
CA ASP A 91 -6.88 13.03 -7.87
C ASP A 91 -6.63 11.53 -7.69
N ILE A 92 -5.45 11.03 -8.08
CA ILE A 92 -5.10 9.63 -7.94
C ILE A 92 -4.98 9.16 -6.48
N SER A 93 -4.80 10.11 -5.55
CA SER A 93 -4.82 9.84 -4.10
C SER A 93 -6.20 9.46 -3.56
N GLU A 94 -7.26 9.57 -4.38
CA GLU A 94 -8.62 9.10 -4.05
C GLU A 94 -8.76 7.57 -4.12
N HIS A 95 -7.80 6.86 -4.70
CA HIS A 95 -7.77 5.40 -4.65
C HIS A 95 -7.58 4.90 -3.21
N LEU A 96 -8.19 3.76 -2.88
CA LEU A 96 -8.20 3.27 -1.50
C LEU A 96 -6.86 2.72 -1.01
N ILE A 97 -5.92 2.46 -1.93
CA ILE A 97 -4.52 2.24 -1.61
C ILE A 97 -3.74 3.36 -2.27
N PHE A 98 -2.91 4.07 -1.52
CA PHE A 98 -2.11 5.15 -2.08
C PHE A 98 -0.84 5.40 -1.26
N GLY A 99 0.27 5.66 -1.92
CA GLY A 99 1.48 6.12 -1.25
C GLY A 99 2.74 5.84 -2.02
N ASN A 100 3.83 6.36 -1.48
CA ASN A 100 5.15 6.23 -2.04
C ASN A 100 6.18 6.37 -0.93
N ARG A 101 6.15 5.53 0.10
CA ARG A 101 7.20 5.57 1.12
C ARG A 101 7.96 4.26 1.15
N ILE A 102 9.13 4.22 0.49
CA ILE A 102 10.09 3.13 0.70
C ILE A 102 10.67 3.30 2.10
N ASN A 103 10.71 2.20 2.82
CA ASN A 103 11.43 2.12 4.07
C ASN A 103 12.66 1.23 3.84
N PRO A 104 13.88 1.66 4.24
CA PRO A 104 15.00 0.74 4.29
C PRO A 104 14.66 -0.49 5.13
N SER A 105 15.19 -1.64 4.75
CA SER A 105 14.85 -3.00 5.22
C SER A 105 14.81 -3.23 6.75
N GLN A 106 15.32 -2.26 7.53
CA GLN A 106 15.44 -2.26 8.98
C GLN A 106 14.21 -1.74 9.74
N PHE A 107 13.20 -1.17 9.08
CA PHE A 107 12.02 -0.63 9.77
C PHE A 107 10.85 -1.63 9.87
N LEU A 108 10.01 -1.45 10.90
CA LEU A 108 9.03 -2.42 11.35
C LEU A 108 7.96 -2.82 10.31
N PRO A 109 7.54 -4.10 10.27
CA PRO A 109 8.09 -5.20 11.05
C PRO A 109 9.50 -5.55 10.57
N GLY A 110 10.44 -5.50 11.51
CA GLY A 110 11.86 -5.68 11.27
C GLY A 110 12.08 -7.03 10.60
N CYS A 111 13.00 -7.05 9.66
CA CYS A 111 13.38 -8.26 8.97
C CYS A 111 14.76 -8.69 9.45
N GLU A 112 14.82 -9.73 10.29
CA GLU A 112 16.08 -10.16 10.88
C GLU A 112 17.07 -10.71 9.83
N ASN A 113 16.58 -11.18 8.68
CA ASN A 113 17.39 -11.79 7.61
C ASN A 113 17.18 -11.14 6.22
N CYS A 114 16.73 -9.89 6.16
CA CYS A 114 16.53 -9.24 4.86
C CYS A 114 17.85 -8.93 4.17
N GLY A 115 17.96 -9.29 2.91
CA GLY A 115 19.08 -8.86 2.06
C GLY A 115 19.10 -7.33 1.86
N PRO A 116 20.24 -6.74 1.48
CA PRO A 116 20.38 -5.29 1.27
C PRO A 116 19.47 -4.74 0.15
N ASN A 117 18.96 -5.61 -0.73
CA ASN A 117 18.08 -5.27 -1.84
C ASN A 117 16.60 -5.51 -1.54
N GLU A 118 16.25 -5.96 -0.33
CA GLU A 118 14.86 -6.06 0.09
C GLU A 118 14.33 -4.67 0.42
N ARG A 119 13.14 -4.39 -0.13
CA ARG A 119 12.46 -3.10 0.02
C ARG A 119 11.11 -3.37 0.67
N SER A 120 10.72 -2.48 1.58
CA SER A 120 9.36 -2.43 2.10
C SER A 120 8.76 -1.11 1.68
N ILE A 121 7.50 -1.11 1.25
CA ILE A 121 6.77 0.11 0.93
C ILE A 121 5.58 0.28 1.86
N PHE A 122 5.42 1.50 2.37
CA PHE A 122 4.29 1.91 3.19
C PHE A 122 3.28 2.63 2.30
N LEU A 123 2.06 2.15 2.34
CA LEU A 123 0.91 2.69 1.63
C LEU A 123 -0.20 2.98 2.65
N ALA A 124 -0.95 4.04 2.44
CA ALA A 124 -2.22 4.22 3.13
C ALA A 124 -3.22 3.19 2.61
N LEU A 125 -4.05 2.65 3.50
CA LEU A 125 -5.16 1.78 3.18
C LEU A 125 -6.44 2.41 3.76
N TYR A 126 -7.31 2.85 2.86
CA TYR A 126 -8.54 3.54 3.22
C TYR A 126 -9.73 2.58 3.23
N ASP A 127 -10.59 2.79 4.20
CA ASP A 127 -11.89 2.16 4.25
C ASP A 127 -12.91 3.08 3.54
N PRO A 128 -13.70 2.60 2.57
CA PRO A 128 -14.59 3.47 1.80
C PRO A 128 -15.77 4.05 2.60
N VAL A 129 -16.04 3.57 3.82
CA VAL A 129 -17.12 4.08 4.68
C VAL A 129 -16.69 4.34 6.13
N ARG A 130 -15.43 4.07 6.49
CA ARG A 130 -14.86 4.24 7.83
C ARG A 130 -13.55 5.03 7.77
N ASP A 131 -13.62 6.23 7.20
CA ASP A 131 -12.48 7.15 7.07
C ASP A 131 -11.80 7.50 8.41
N TYR A 132 -12.51 7.35 9.53
CA TYR A 132 -12.01 7.53 10.90
C TYR A 132 -11.10 6.38 11.39
N ILE A 133 -11.08 5.24 10.69
CA ILE A 133 -10.12 4.15 10.91
C ILE A 133 -8.99 4.32 9.90
N LYS A 134 -7.79 4.60 10.40
CA LYS A 134 -6.61 4.80 9.57
C LYS A 134 -5.83 3.49 9.52
N CYS A 135 -5.82 2.84 8.36
CA CYS A 135 -5.03 1.64 8.14
C CYS A 135 -3.78 1.98 7.31
N GLU A 136 -2.71 1.25 7.60
CA GLU A 136 -1.47 1.26 6.85
C GLU A 136 -1.27 -0.14 6.24
N LEU A 137 -0.81 -0.17 5.00
CA LEU A 137 -0.44 -1.37 4.28
C LEU A 137 1.07 -1.33 4.03
N VAL A 138 1.80 -2.24 4.68
CA VAL A 138 3.22 -2.44 4.43
C VAL A 138 3.39 -3.64 3.52
N LEU A 139 3.96 -3.41 2.34
CA LEU A 139 4.23 -4.44 1.35
C LEU A 139 5.72 -4.78 1.34
N ARG A 140 6.03 -6.08 1.35
CA ARG A 140 7.39 -6.61 1.22
C ARG A 140 7.40 -7.81 0.28
N THR A 141 8.35 -7.84 -0.65
CA THR A 141 8.63 -9.05 -1.45
C THR A 141 9.30 -10.09 -0.58
N ILE A 142 8.84 -11.34 -0.63
CA ILE A 142 9.54 -12.47 -0.01
C ILE A 142 9.92 -13.48 -1.09
N PRO A 143 11.11 -14.11 -1.01
CA PRO A 143 11.48 -15.18 -1.94
C PRO A 143 10.44 -16.30 -1.88
N ASN A 144 9.85 -16.65 -3.02
CA ASN A 144 8.96 -17.80 -3.06
C ASN A 144 9.80 -19.08 -2.89
N THR A 145 9.47 -19.87 -1.88
CA THR A 145 10.23 -21.07 -1.50
C THR A 145 10.04 -22.24 -2.46
N GLN A 146 9.04 -22.18 -3.35
CA GLN A 146 8.75 -23.21 -4.35
C GLN A 146 9.19 -22.83 -5.77
N ASN A 147 9.28 -21.54 -6.08
CA ASN A 147 9.74 -21.04 -7.37
C ASN A 147 10.49 -19.71 -7.21
N SER A 148 11.82 -19.76 -7.29
CA SER A 148 12.69 -18.59 -7.13
C SER A 148 12.53 -17.50 -8.19
N ASN A 149 11.72 -17.72 -9.24
CA ASN A 149 11.41 -16.71 -10.25
C ASN A 149 10.15 -15.89 -9.92
N VAL A 150 9.45 -16.22 -8.83
CA VAL A 150 8.30 -15.50 -8.32
C VAL A 150 8.65 -14.98 -6.92
N ASN A 151 8.30 -13.74 -6.62
CA ASN A 151 8.28 -13.27 -5.24
C ASN A 151 6.83 -13.29 -4.77
N ASP A 152 6.58 -13.92 -3.63
CA ASP A 152 5.30 -13.72 -2.95
C ASP A 152 5.31 -12.33 -2.31
N LEU A 153 4.13 -11.82 -2.03
CA LEU A 153 3.98 -10.53 -1.38
C LEU A 153 3.50 -10.72 0.05
N LYS A 154 4.31 -10.29 1.01
CA LYS A 154 3.88 -10.15 2.39
C LYS A 154 3.26 -8.77 2.57
N ALA A 155 1.95 -8.73 2.79
CA ALA A 155 1.23 -7.55 3.24
C ALA A 155 1.10 -7.58 4.77
N VAL A 156 1.38 -6.46 5.42
CA VAL A 156 1.13 -6.27 6.85
C VAL A 156 0.20 -5.09 7.00
N ILE A 157 -0.95 -5.34 7.63
CA ILE A 157 -1.96 -4.32 7.87
C ILE A 157 -1.91 -3.94 9.34
N THR A 158 -1.66 -2.66 9.59
CA THR A 158 -1.71 -2.03 10.91
C THR A 158 -2.72 -0.91 10.87
N GLY A 159 -3.15 -0.42 12.03
CA GLY A 159 -4.06 0.71 12.06
C GLY A 159 -4.07 1.44 13.38
N SER A 160 -4.60 2.64 13.31
CA SER A 160 -4.98 3.48 14.45
C SER A 160 -6.35 4.11 14.15
N TYR A 161 -6.91 4.81 15.13
CA TYR A 161 -8.17 5.52 14.97
C TYR A 161 -7.98 6.99 15.33
N SER A 162 -8.77 7.85 14.68
CA SER A 162 -8.96 9.24 15.11
C SER A 162 -10.15 9.33 16.07
N ILE A 163 -10.99 10.35 15.93
CA ILE A 163 -12.25 10.43 16.67
C ILE A 163 -13.24 9.44 16.05
N ILE A 164 -13.75 8.50 16.85
CA ILE A 164 -14.76 7.52 16.42
C ILE A 164 -16.14 8.15 16.61
N PRO A 165 -16.98 8.24 15.57
CA PRO A 165 -18.34 8.75 15.72
C PRO A 165 -19.17 7.84 16.63
N GLU A 166 -20.08 8.45 17.42
CA GLU A 166 -20.90 7.70 18.37
C GLU A 166 -21.71 6.60 17.66
N GLY A 167 -21.73 5.39 18.24
CA GLY A 167 -22.40 4.22 17.67
C GLY A 167 -21.73 3.58 16.46
N SER A 168 -20.56 4.07 16.02
CA SER A 168 -19.84 3.50 14.87
C SER A 168 -18.95 2.31 15.25
N PRO A 169 -18.71 1.36 14.33
CA PRO A 169 -17.76 0.26 14.58
C PRO A 169 -16.35 0.78 14.86
N THR A 170 -15.69 0.21 15.87
CA THR A 170 -14.31 0.56 16.26
C THR A 170 -13.25 -0.25 15.53
N ASP A 171 -13.62 -1.39 14.97
CA ASP A 171 -12.70 -2.32 14.33
C ASP A 171 -12.61 -2.11 12.82
N SER A 172 -11.42 -2.34 12.26
CA SER A 172 -11.22 -2.39 10.81
C SER A 172 -12.00 -3.56 10.20
N ARG A 173 -12.51 -3.37 8.97
CA ARG A 173 -13.14 -4.47 8.22
C ARG A 173 -12.13 -5.55 7.84
N ILE A 174 -10.88 -5.16 7.62
CA ILE A 174 -9.77 -6.09 7.39
C ILE A 174 -9.03 -6.27 8.72
N PRO A 175 -8.93 -7.49 9.27
CA PRO A 175 -8.16 -7.74 10.46
C PRO A 175 -6.72 -7.24 10.33
N TYR A 176 -6.17 -6.70 11.42
CA TYR A 176 -4.75 -6.37 11.44
C TYR A 176 -3.95 -7.66 11.50
N GLY A 177 -2.88 -7.74 10.71
CA GLY A 177 -2.16 -9.00 10.58
C GLY A 177 -1.23 -9.07 9.39
N LYS A 178 -0.73 -10.28 9.16
CA LYS A 178 0.20 -10.62 8.09
C LYS A 178 -0.54 -11.48 7.06
N TYR A 179 -0.46 -11.09 5.81
CA TYR A 179 -1.08 -11.75 4.68
C TYR A 179 0.02 -12.13 3.68
N VAL A 180 0.19 -13.43 3.41
CA VAL A 180 1.09 -13.91 2.36
C VAL A 180 0.26 -14.05 1.09
N MET A 181 0.55 -13.21 0.11
CA MET A 181 -0.24 -13.05 -1.10
C MET A 181 0.51 -13.56 -2.31
N ILE A 182 -0.20 -14.25 -3.19
CA ILE A 182 0.33 -14.80 -4.44
C ILE A 182 -0.12 -13.93 -5.61
N LYS A 183 0.80 -13.67 -6.55
CA LYS A 183 0.48 -12.94 -7.77
C LYS A 183 -0.54 -13.70 -8.61
N GLN A 184 -1.52 -13.00 -9.16
CA GLN A 184 -2.58 -13.55 -10.02
C GLN A 184 -2.30 -13.32 -11.51
#